data_AF-A0A920FGN5-F1
#
_entry.id   AF-A0A920FGN5-F1
#
_cell.length_a   1.000
_cell.length_b   1.000
_cell.length_c   1.000
_cell.angle_alpha   90.00
_cell.angle_beta   90.00
_cell.angle_gamma   90.00
#
_symmetry.space_group_name_H-M   'P 1'
#
loop_
_entity.id
_entity.type
_entity.pdbx_description
1 polymer ?
#
loop_
_entity_poly.entity_id
_entity_poly.type
_entity_poly.pdbx_seq_one_letter_code
_entity_poly.pdbx_strand_id
1 'polypeptide(L)' 'MTPTTSMEVRPDFIHTENVVLIDKKKRIRGYYDGTDENAMKKLVSDIGKLL' A
#
# COMPACT_ATOMS: atom_id res chain seq x y z
N MET A 1 -7.43 27.17 32.46
CA MET A 1 -6.65 26.84 31.24
C MET A 1 -6.69 25.33 31.10
N THR A 2 -7.57 24.82 30.23
CA THR A 2 -7.73 23.38 30.01
C THR A 2 -6.54 22.82 29.25
N PRO A 3 -6.10 21.59 29.54
CA PRO A 3 -4.89 21.02 28.97
C PRO A 3 -5.10 20.82 27.48
N THR A 4 -4.24 21.42 26.66
CA THR A 4 -4.15 21.07 25.25
C THR A 4 -3.79 19.58 25.19
N THR A 5 -4.76 18.75 24.82
CA THR A 5 -4.55 17.33 24.54
C THR A 5 -3.46 17.25 23.48
N SER A 6 -2.22 16.95 23.90
CA SER A 6 -1.20 16.42 23.01
C SER A 6 -1.83 15.23 22.31
N MET A 7 -2.09 15.38 21.02
CA MET A 7 -2.43 14.27 20.16
C MET A 7 -1.22 13.34 20.17
N GLU A 8 -1.23 12.36 21.07
CA GLU A 8 -0.29 11.24 21.00
C GLU A 8 -0.60 10.47 19.72
N VAL A 9 0.12 10.82 18.64
CA VAL A 9 0.19 9.99 17.45
C VAL A 9 0.85 8.69 17.90
N ARG A 10 0.04 7.66 18.14
CA ARG A 10 0.52 6.32 18.44
C ARG A 10 1.38 5.83 17.27
N PRO A 11 2.68 5.56 17.46
CA PRO A 11 3.56 5.06 16.40
C PRO A 11 3.34 3.57 16.09
N ASP A 12 2.34 2.93 16.71
CA ASP A 12 2.22 1.47 16.81
C ASP A 12 1.60 0.80 15.57
N PHE A 13 1.36 1.53 14.49
CA PHE A 13 0.97 0.92 13.22
C PHE A 13 2.20 0.65 12.36
N ILE A 14 2.77 -0.54 12.49
CA ILE A 14 3.71 -1.07 11.50
C ILE A 14 2.90 -1.46 10.26
N HIS A 15 2.52 -0.48 9.45
CA HIS A 15 2.00 -0.68 8.11
C HIS A 15 3.19 -0.83 7.13
N THR A 16 3.19 -1.91 6.37
CA THR A 16 4.11 -2.06 5.23
C THR A 16 3.49 -1.37 4.03
N GLU A 17 4.27 -0.49 3.41
CA GLU A 17 3.88 0.24 2.20
C GLU A 17 3.84 -0.69 0.97
N ASN A 18 4.41 -1.90 1.06
CA ASN A 18 4.50 -2.82 -0.07
C ASN A 18 3.17 -3.53 -0.40
N VAL A 19 2.77 -3.44 -1.66
CA VAL A 19 1.64 -4.17 -2.27
C VAL A 19 2.18 -5.23 -3.22
N VAL A 20 1.57 -6.43 -3.23
CA VAL A 20 1.97 -7.55 -4.10
C VAL A 20 0.82 -7.96 -5.02
N LEU A 21 1.08 -8.02 -6.33
CA LEU A 21 0.14 -8.55 -7.30
C LEU A 21 0.33 -10.07 -7.44
N ILE A 22 -0.74 -10.82 -7.18
CA ILE A 22 -0.78 -12.28 -7.32
C ILE A 22 -1.85 -12.65 -8.34
N ASP A 23 -1.52 -13.51 -9.30
CA ASP A 23 -2.47 -13.94 -10.33
C ASP A 23 -3.34 -15.15 -9.92
N LYS A 24 -4.26 -15.54 -10.81
CA LYS A 24 -5.16 -16.70 -10.62
C LYS A 24 -4.43 -18.04 -10.45
N LYS A 25 -3.15 -18.13 -10.86
CA LYS A 25 -2.30 -19.32 -10.70
C LYS A 25 -1.43 -19.23 -9.43
N LYS A 26 -1.71 -18.28 -8.53
CA LYS A 26 -0.98 -18.03 -7.29
C LYS A 26 0.49 -17.64 -7.52
N ARG A 27 0.79 -16.96 -8.64
CA ARG A 27 2.14 -16.47 -8.95
C ARG A 27 2.25 -14.98 -8.70
N ILE A 28 3.36 -14.57 -8.09
CA ILE A 28 3.71 -13.16 -7.91
C ILE A 28 4.03 -12.55 -9.28
N ARG A 29 3.41 -11.41 -9.58
CA ARG A 29 3.55 -10.67 -10.84
C ARG A 29 4.24 -9.33 -10.67
N GLY A 30 4.24 -8.79 -9.46
CA GLY A 30 4.94 -7.55 -9.16
C GLY A 30 4.82 -7.16 -7.70
N TYR A 31 5.72 -6.28 -7.30
CA TYR A 31 5.73 -5.56 -6.04
C TYR A 31 5.59 -4.08 -6.35
N TYR A 32 4.85 -3.36 -5.52
CA TYR A 32 4.52 -1.96 -5.73
C TYR A 32 4.60 -1.25 -4.38
N ASP A 33 5.06 0.00 -4.40
CA ASP A 33 4.96 0.88 -3.26
C ASP A 33 3.56 1.48 -3.22
N GLY A 34 2.83 1.24 -2.14
CA GLY A 34 1.46 1.71 -1.89
C GLY A 34 1.38 3.20 -1.54
N THR A 35 2.52 3.86 -1.29
CA THR A 35 2.61 5.31 -1.08
C THR A 35 3.00 6.08 -2.34
N ASP A 36 3.48 5.39 -3.38
CA ASP A 36 3.78 5.99 -4.69
C ASP A 36 2.58 5.86 -5.65
N GLU A 37 1.99 7.00 -5.99
CA GLU A 37 0.86 7.09 -6.94
C GLU A 37 1.19 6.47 -8.31
N ASN A 38 2.44 6.61 -8.79
CA ASN A 38 2.85 6.04 -10.07
C ASN A 38 2.96 4.52 -10.00
N ALA A 39 3.44 3.98 -8.88
CA ALA A 39 3.45 2.54 -8.64
C ALA A 39 2.02 1.98 -8.61
N MET A 40 1.06 2.70 -8.02
CA MET A 40 -0.34 2.30 -8.02
C MET A 40 -1.00 2.36 -9.40
N LYS A 41 -0.71 3.39 -10.21
CA LYS A 41 -1.14 3.44 -11.62
C LYS A 41 -0.58 2.26 -12.42
N LYS A 42 0.68 1.91 -12.19
CA LYS A 42 1.32 0.75 -12.81
C LYS A 42 0.67 -0.56 -12.37
N LEU A 43 0.33 -0.73 -11.09
CA LEU A 43 -0.38 -1.89 -10.58
C LEU A 43 -1.71 -2.10 -11.33
N VAL A 44 -2.52 -1.05 -11.49
CA VAL A 44 -3.80 -1.14 -12.22
C VAL A 44 -3.59 -1.57 -13.68
N SER A 45 -2.59 -1.00 -14.36
CA SER A 45 -2.22 -1.40 -15.73
C SER A 45 -1.80 -2.87 -15.80
N ASP A 46 -0.99 -3.33 -14.85
CA ASP A 46 -0.50 -4.71 -14.81
C ASP A 46 -1.62 -5.72 -14.46
N ILE A 47 -2.58 -5.34 -13.62
CA ILE A 47 -3.81 -6.12 -13.39
C ILE A 47 -4.56 -6.32 -14.71
N GLY A 48 -4.72 -5.26 -15.51
CA GLY A 48 -5.43 -5.32 -16.80
C GLY A 48 -4.79 -6.29 -17.80
N LYS A 49 -3.48 -6.53 -17.74
CA LYS A 49 -2.77 -7.51 -18.58
C LYS A 49 -3.00 -8.98 -18.18
N LEU A 50 -3.56 -9.21 -16.98
CA LEU A 50 -3.80 -10.55 -16.44
C LEU A 50 -5.27 -11.01 -16.55
N LEU A 51 -6.15 -10.12 -17.01
CA LEU A 51 -7.55 -10.42 -17.33
C LEU A 51 -7.64 -11.09 -18.70
#